data_AF-A0A9P7BY04-F1
#
_entry.id   AF-A0A9P7BY04-F1
#
_cell.length_a   1.000
_cell.length_b   1.000
_cell.length_c   1.000
_cell.angle_alpha   90.00
_cell.angle_beta   90.00
_cell.angle_gamma   90.00
#
_symmetry.space_group_name_H-M   'P 1'
#
loop_
_entity.id
_entity.type
_entity.pdbx_description
1 polymer ?
#
loop_
_entity_poly.entity_id
_entity_poly.type
_entity_poly.pdbx_seq_one_letter_code
_entity_poly.pdbx_strand_id
1 'polypeptide(L)'
;MYAQQFELREWPRQVWKHYYALPAEIWTDELLDCLGSPASGVLLLTNEGGQVKARVRRAATHNRDAKIISPASAVDIARLASLRMWDAYARLEEREAA
;
A
#
# COMPACT_ATOMS: atom_id res chain seq x y z
N MET A 1 -29.37 0.18 9.29
CA MET A 1 -29.21 -0.69 8.12
C MET A 1 -28.33 0.06 7.12
N TYR A 2 -27.00 -0.06 7.20
CA TYR A 2 -26.06 0.63 6.29
C TYR A 2 -25.23 -0.42 5.55
N ALA A 3 -25.85 -1.13 4.61
CA ALA A 3 -25.10 -1.81 3.57
C ALA A 3 -24.75 -0.74 2.53
N GLN A 4 -23.62 -0.04 2.72
CA GLN A 4 -23.00 0.62 1.58
C GLN A 4 -22.70 -0.47 0.57
N GLN A 5 -23.44 -0.47 -0.53
CA GLN A 5 -23.17 -1.32 -1.68
C GLN A 5 -21.80 -0.92 -2.21
N PHE A 6 -20.75 -1.62 -1.75
CA PHE A 6 -19.44 -1.53 -2.35
C PHE A 6 -19.53 -2.23 -3.70
N GLU A 7 -19.69 -1.46 -4.77
CA GLU A 7 -19.40 -1.98 -6.12
C GLU A 7 -17.96 -2.49 -6.11
N LEU A 8 -17.81 -3.81 -6.31
CA LEU A 8 -16.52 -4.45 -6.51
C LEU A 8 -15.93 -3.91 -7.81
N ARG A 9 -15.05 -2.91 -7.70
CA ARG A 9 -14.33 -2.37 -8.85
C ARG A 9 -13.08 -3.20 -9.11
N GLU A 10 -12.82 -3.45 -10.39
CA GLU A 10 -11.59 -4.11 -10.82
C GLU A 10 -10.34 -3.32 -10.40
N TRP A 11 -10.40 -1.99 -10.43
CA TRP A 11 -9.42 -1.12 -9.79
C TRP A 11 -10.10 -0.12 -8.86
N PRO A 12 -9.50 0.18 -7.69
CA PRO A 12 -9.89 1.34 -6.91
C PRO A 12 -9.79 2.63 -7.74
N ARG A 13 -10.62 3.62 -7.37
CA ARG A 13 -10.64 4.91 -8.06
C ARG A 13 -9.28 5.60 -7.99
N GLN A 14 -8.86 6.19 -9.11
CA GLN A 14 -7.69 7.08 -9.19
C GLN A 14 -6.35 6.39 -8.84
N VAL A 15 -6.29 5.06 -8.91
CA VAL A 15 -5.09 4.28 -8.58
C VAL A 15 -4.54 3.60 -9.84
N TRP A 16 -3.23 3.79 -10.09
CA TRP A 16 -2.51 3.15 -11.19
C TRP A 16 -2.26 1.65 -10.96
N LYS A 17 -1.83 1.29 -9.75
CA LYS A 17 -1.64 -0.10 -9.30
C LYS A 17 -2.14 -0.23 -7.86
N HIS A 18 -2.98 -1.22 -7.63
CA HIS A 18 -3.47 -1.52 -6.29
C HIS A 18 -2.84 -2.80 -5.77
N TYR A 19 -2.40 -2.80 -4.52
CA TYR A 19 -1.82 -3.97 -3.85
C TYR A 19 -2.49 -4.18 -2.50
N TYR A 20 -2.85 -5.43 -2.20
CA TYR A 20 -3.05 -5.87 -0.82
C TYR A 20 -1.69 -6.14 -0.18
N ALA A 21 -1.45 -5.63 1.02
CA ALA A 21 -0.25 -5.90 1.79
C ALA A 21 -0.64 -6.70 3.04
N LEU A 22 -0.10 -7.93 3.17
CA LEU A 22 -0.50 -8.89 4.20
C LEU A 22 0.74 -9.51 4.85
N PRO A 23 0.69 -9.88 6.15
CA PRO A 23 1.73 -10.69 6.76
C PRO A 23 1.90 -12.02 5.99
N ALA A 24 3.14 -12.41 5.72
CA ALA A 24 3.42 -13.64 4.99
C ALA A 24 3.00 -14.90 5.76
N GLU A 25 2.96 -14.82 7.09
CA GLU A 25 2.61 -15.93 7.99
C GLU A 25 1.14 -16.35 7.94
N ILE A 26 0.23 -15.43 7.57
CA ILE A 26 -1.20 -15.72 7.44
C ILE A 26 -1.61 -16.02 5.99
N TRP A 27 -0.64 -15.99 5.06
CA TRP A 27 -0.93 -16.11 3.64
C TRP A 27 -1.08 -17.56 3.20
N THR A 28 -2.12 -17.83 2.43
CA THR A 28 -2.28 -19.05 1.65
C THR A 28 -2.73 -18.65 0.24
N ASP A 29 -2.35 -19.42 -0.79
CA ASP A 29 -2.63 -19.04 -2.17
C ASP A 29 -4.12 -19.14 -2.53
N GLU A 30 -4.89 -19.93 -1.77
CA GLU A 30 -6.35 -20.03 -1.86
C GLU A 30 -7.04 -18.68 -1.57
N LEU A 31 -6.38 -17.78 -0.83
CA LEU A 31 -6.90 -16.43 -0.57
C LEU A 31 -6.98 -15.58 -1.84
N LEU A 32 -6.24 -15.92 -2.91
CA LEU A 32 -6.28 -15.18 -4.18
C LEU A 32 -7.69 -15.13 -4.77
N ASP A 33 -8.45 -16.21 -4.61
CA ASP A 33 -9.81 -16.35 -5.12
C ASP A 33 -10.82 -15.54 -4.30
N CYS A 34 -10.47 -15.20 -3.05
CA CYS A 34 -11.29 -14.37 -2.18
C CYS A 34 -11.03 -12.86 -2.33
N LEU A 35 -10.00 -12.45 -3.09
CA LEU A 35 -9.68 -11.04 -3.27
C LEU A 35 -10.72 -10.34 -4.13
N GLY A 36 -11.10 -9.12 -3.73
CA GLY A 36 -12.14 -8.34 -4.41
C GLY A 36 -11.84 -7.91 -5.86
N SER A 37 -10.64 -8.19 -6.37
CA SER A 37 -10.28 -7.96 -7.77
C SER A 37 -9.09 -8.84 -8.21
N PRO A 38 -9.17 -9.49 -9.39
CA PRO A 38 -8.04 -10.21 -9.98
C PRO A 38 -6.91 -9.27 -10.44
N ALA A 39 -7.21 -8.00 -10.73
CA ALA A 39 -6.24 -7.01 -11.17
C ALA A 39 -5.36 -6.46 -10.03
N SER A 40 -5.77 -6.67 -8.77
CA SER A 40 -5.00 -6.25 -7.61
C SER A 40 -3.77 -7.14 -7.40
N GLY A 41 -2.63 -6.52 -7.09
CA GLY A 41 -1.43 -7.24 -6.67
C GLY A 41 -1.47 -7.66 -5.21
N VAL A 42 -0.51 -8.49 -4.82
CA VAL A 42 -0.32 -8.95 -3.44
C VAL A 42 1.15 -8.80 -3.05
N LEU A 43 1.39 -8.07 -1.96
CA LEU A 43 2.66 -7.95 -1.27
C LEU A 43 2.59 -8.75 0.03
N LEU A 44 3.58 -9.60 0.25
CA LEU A 44 3.72 -10.36 1.48
C LEU A 44 4.82 -9.73 2.32
N LEU A 45 4.49 -9.42 3.56
CA LEU A 45 5.35 -8.72 4.51
C LEU A 45 5.91 -9.73 5.52
N THR A 46 7.22 -9.76 5.68
CA THR A 46 7.88 -10.45 6.80
C THR A 46 8.55 -9.42 7.68
N ASN A 47 8.54 -9.65 9.00
CA ASN A 47 9.30 -8.85 9.95
C ASN A 47 10.48 -9.70 10.45
N GLU A 48 11.69 -9.34 10.04
CA GLU A 48 12.92 -10.03 10.43
C GLU A 48 13.81 -9.06 11.19
N GLY A 49 14.00 -9.30 12.49
CA GLY A 49 14.88 -8.46 13.32
C GLY A 49 14.45 -6.99 13.40
N GLY A 50 13.13 -6.71 13.34
CA GLY A 50 12.60 -5.35 13.34
C GLY A 50 12.57 -4.67 11.97
N GLN A 51 13.06 -5.34 10.92
CA GLN A 51 12.98 -4.86 9.54
C GLN A 51 11.83 -5.52 8.80
N VAL A 52 10.94 -4.69 8.23
CA VAL A 52 9.86 -5.16 7.37
C VAL A 52 10.41 -5.38 5.96
N LYS A 53 10.40 -6.63 5.49
CA LYS A 53 10.71 -6.99 4.11
C LYS A 53 9.42 -7.25 3.35
N ALA A 54 9.34 -6.76 2.12
CA ALA A 54 8.20 -6.97 1.24
C ALA A 54 8.62 -7.82 0.04
N ARG A 55 7.85 -8.87 -0.25
CA ARG A 55 7.98 -9.65 -1.49
C ARG A 55 6.69 -9.61 -2.30
N VAL A 56 6.81 -9.54 -3.62
CA VAL A 56 5.65 -9.58 -4.51
C VAL A 56 5.21 -11.02 -4.69
N ARG A 57 3.97 -11.36 -4.30
CA ARG A 57 3.37 -12.67 -4.60
C ARG A 57 2.66 -12.67 -5.95
N ARG A 58 1.91 -11.59 -6.22
CA ARG A 58 1.20 -11.33 -7.47
C ARG A 58 1.41 -9.88 -7.86
N ALA A 59 1.88 -9.62 -9.08
CA ALA A 59 2.01 -8.25 -9.59
C ALA A 59 0.62 -7.66 -9.87
N ALA A 60 0.42 -6.37 -9.59
CA ALA A 60 -0.81 -5.69 -9.93
C ALA A 60 -0.88 -5.39 -11.44
N THR A 61 -2.06 -5.54 -12.03
CA THR A 61 -2.34 -5.07 -13.39
C THR A 61 -2.51 -3.55 -13.35
N HIS A 62 -1.94 -2.86 -14.34
CA HIS A 62 -1.96 -1.40 -14.42
C HIS A 62 -3.35 -0.93 -14.88
N ASN A 63 -3.93 0.08 -14.21
CA ASN A 63 -5.14 0.76 -14.66
C ASN A 63 -4.79 1.89 -15.63
N ARG A 64 -4.92 1.65 -16.94
CA ARG A 64 -4.57 2.65 -17.97
C ARG A 64 -5.42 3.91 -17.94
N ASP A 65 -6.61 3.82 -17.34
CA ASP A 65 -7.55 4.93 -17.19
C ASP A 65 -7.40 5.66 -15.84
N ALA A 66 -6.37 5.32 -15.05
CA ALA A 66 -6.12 6.00 -13.80
C ALA A 66 -5.87 7.50 -14.03
N LYS A 67 -6.54 8.32 -13.22
CA LYS A 67 -6.36 9.77 -13.26
C LYS A 67 -4.91 10.13 -12.99
N ILE A 68 -4.29 10.84 -13.92
CA ILE A 68 -2.95 11.41 -13.74
C ILE A 68 -3.02 12.47 -12.64
N ILE A 69 -2.10 12.41 -11.69
CA ILE A 69 -1.99 13.42 -10.63
C ILE A 69 -1.52 14.75 -11.20
N SER A 70 -1.97 15.86 -10.64
CA SER A 70 -1.47 17.17 -11.05
C SER A 70 -0.05 17.40 -10.51
N PRO A 71 0.75 18.29 -11.13
CA PRO A 71 2.03 18.70 -10.58
C PRO A 71 1.92 19.24 -9.14
N ALA A 72 0.86 19.99 -8.84
CA ALA A 72 0.60 20.47 -7.48
C ALA A 72 0.42 19.32 -6.48
N SER A 73 -0.38 18.31 -6.83
CA SER A 73 -0.56 17.12 -5.98
C SER A 73 0.73 16.34 -5.79
N ALA A 74 1.61 16.27 -6.80
CA ALA A 74 2.93 15.66 -6.65
C ALA A 74 3.80 16.41 -5.64
N VAL A 75 3.79 17.74 -5.67
CA VAL A 75 4.50 18.57 -4.68
C VAL A 75 3.93 18.36 -3.27
N ASP A 76 2.61 18.29 -3.12
CA ASP A 76 1.98 18.07 -1.80
C ASP A 76 2.33 16.69 -1.21
N ILE A 77 2.38 15.64 -2.05
CA ILE A 77 2.85 14.30 -1.64
C ILE A 77 4.31 14.37 -1.18
N ALA A 78 5.17 15.07 -1.92
CA ALA A 78 6.58 15.22 -1.56
C ALA A 78 6.74 15.96 -0.21
N ARG A 79 6.02 17.06 -0.01
CA ARG A 79 6.03 17.81 1.27
C ARG A 79 5.59 16.93 2.44
N LEU A 80 4.51 16.18 2.28
CA LEU A 80 4.02 15.26 3.32
C LEU A 80 5.06 14.19 3.66
N ALA A 81 5.74 13.65 2.64
CA ALA A 81 6.81 12.68 2.85
C ALA A 81 7.98 13.29 3.62
N SER A 82 8.42 14.50 3.27
CA SER A 82 9.49 15.22 3.99
C SER A 82 9.13 15.50 5.43
N LEU A 83 7.90 15.95 5.72
CA LEU A 83 7.45 16.21 7.08
C LEU A 83 7.50 14.93 7.94
N ARG A 84 6.95 13.82 7.42
CA ARG A 84 6.96 12.53 8.11
C ARG A 84 8.37 11.99 8.33
N MET A 85 9.29 12.27 7.40
CA MET A 85 10.69 11.90 7.52
C MET A 85 11.38 12.66 8.64
N TRP A 86 11.16 13.98 8.75
CA TRP A 86 11.68 14.77 9.87
C TRP A 86 11.16 14.27 11.21
N ASP A 87 9.86 13.97 11.32
CA ASP A 87 9.27 13.40 12.55
C ASP A 87 9.87 12.03 12.90
N ALA A 88 10.29 11.25 11.90
CA ALA A 88 10.92 9.96 12.12
C ALA A 88 12.37 10.11 12.59
N TYR A 89 13.11 11.08 12.05
CA TYR A 89 14.48 11.38 12.48
C TYR A 89 14.53 11.95 13.90
N ALA A 90 13.65 12.90 14.24
CA ALA A 90 13.58 13.42 15.60
C ALA A 90 13.34 12.29 16.63
N ARG A 91 12.42 11.36 16.32
CA ARG A 91 12.16 10.17 17.16
C ARG A 91 13.33 9.19 17.23
N LEU A 92 14.17 9.14 16.19
CA LEU A 92 15.37 8.31 16.20
C LEU A 92 16.44 8.94 17.10
N GLU A 93 16.66 10.24 16.97
CA GLU A 93 17.59 11.02 17.80
C GLU A 93 17.23 10.91 19.29
N GLU A 94 15.94 11.03 19.64
CA GLU A 94 15.46 10.85 21.02
C GLU A 94 15.75 9.45 21.58
N ARG A 95 15.65 8.40 20.74
CA ARG A 95 15.93 7.02 21.14
C ARG A 95 17.42 6.73 21.30
N GLU A 96 18.27 7.39 20.50
CA GLU A 96 19.73 7.25 20.57
C GLU A 96 20.33 8.03 21.74
N ALA A 97 19.66 9.10 22.19
CA ALA A 97 20.08 9.90 23.34
C ALA A 97 19.66 9.32 24.72
N ALA A 98 18.75 8.34 24.74
CA ALA A 98 18.22 7.68 25.94
C ALA A 98 18.93 6.35 26.25
#